data_AF-F0T2J6-F1
#
_entry.id   AF-F0T2J6-F1
#
_cell.length_a   1.000
_cell.length_b   1.000
_cell.length_c   1.000
_cell.angle_alpha   90.00
_cell.angle_beta   90.00
_cell.angle_gamma   90.00
#
_symmetry.space_group_name_H-M   'P 1'
#
loop_
_entity.id
_entity.type
_entity.pdbx_description
1 polymer ?
#
loop_
_entity_poly.entity_id
_entity_poly.type
_entity_poly.pdbx_seq_one_letter_code
_entity_poly.pdbx_strand_id
1 'polypeptide(L)'
;MKGFDLSDLPALYSIQNMTGETGLDREMIRIVMPEEPDAEKFFAGIEAGDFVIIPQSVLLCSPDFCRQLLSRDQGRNIAGILVHHRVREKWIGEETLALARSLQTPIFSMGDSADIIDVVYELRQAVNLYSGAHTFDLLDNLMYGVSHNHEMLISRAKFYKYDLLQPHYAFVLKLEMNYSLKKKYTAEEIIRFSENEFKKHLGNVLFTPCSNGLITLLPETFSPQRLEEVVQRIKKEYHINYYGGIGHTYDNLDGFAESIDQAKKIVKILNETYNGKNTIKDFQYMFIYMMIYQMISDPKLEQYYNYTLSTLINYDKANNSQLFKTLRVYLEENQNAVTTAEKLFIHRNTLRNRLVKIEELTRKSLSCLEDRFDLCLAMYIDDIWRSDSKDE
;
A
#
# COMPACT_ATOMS: atom_id res chain seq x y z
N MET A 1 -23.57 -6.57 0.40
CA MET A 1 -24.61 -5.79 -0.31
C MET A 1 -25.94 -6.54 -0.22
N LYS A 2 -27.11 -5.87 -0.23
CA LYS A 2 -28.43 -6.53 -0.17
C LYS A 2 -29.29 -6.24 -1.40
N GLY A 3 -30.34 -7.04 -1.62
CA GLY A 3 -31.21 -6.94 -2.79
C GLY A 3 -31.96 -5.61 -2.93
N PHE A 4 -32.18 -4.89 -1.82
CA PHE A 4 -32.77 -3.54 -1.83
C PHE A 4 -31.87 -2.48 -2.47
N ASP A 5 -30.56 -2.69 -2.44
CA ASP A 5 -29.56 -1.72 -2.91
C ASP A 5 -29.35 -1.81 -4.44
N LEU A 6 -29.99 -2.78 -5.11
CA LEU A 6 -29.72 -3.09 -6.53
C LEU A 6 -30.20 -2.00 -7.48
N SER A 7 -31.34 -1.35 -7.20
CA SER A 7 -31.86 -0.26 -8.03
C SER A 7 -31.04 1.03 -7.96
N ASP A 8 -30.19 1.16 -6.94
CA ASP A 8 -29.31 2.31 -6.76
C ASP A 8 -28.06 2.22 -7.66
N LEU A 9 -27.79 1.04 -8.25
CA LEU A 9 -26.66 0.84 -9.15
C LEU A 9 -26.97 1.39 -10.56
N PRO A 10 -26.09 2.22 -11.15
CA PRO A 10 -26.33 2.86 -12.44
C PRO A 10 -26.64 1.89 -13.58
N ALA A 11 -25.99 0.72 -13.65
CA ALA A 11 -26.30 -0.28 -14.68
C ALA A 11 -27.59 -1.05 -14.43
N LEU A 12 -28.13 -1.03 -13.20
CA LEU A 12 -29.32 -1.78 -12.79
C LEU A 12 -30.51 -0.86 -12.47
N TYR A 13 -30.49 0.40 -12.92
CA TYR A 13 -31.57 1.37 -12.70
C TYR A 13 -32.97 0.90 -13.17
N SER A 14 -33.01 -0.02 -14.14
CA SER A 14 -34.24 -0.59 -14.72
C SER A 14 -34.59 -1.98 -14.16
N ILE A 15 -33.86 -2.45 -13.15
CA ILE A 15 -34.09 -3.76 -12.54
C ILE A 15 -35.49 -3.83 -11.94
N GLN A 16 -36.18 -4.94 -12.18
CA GLN A 16 -37.50 -5.20 -11.63
C GLN A 16 -37.47 -6.46 -10.77
N ASN A 17 -37.98 -6.35 -9.55
CA ASN A 17 -38.22 -7.53 -8.72
C ASN A 17 -39.51 -8.22 -9.16
N MET A 18 -39.43 -9.52 -9.45
CA MET A 18 -40.54 -10.35 -9.92
C MET A 18 -41.22 -11.13 -8.80
N THR A 19 -40.48 -11.54 -7.76
CA THR A 19 -40.98 -12.34 -6.61
C THR A 19 -39.92 -12.42 -5.50
N GLY A 20 -40.31 -12.90 -4.31
CA GLY A 20 -39.36 -13.18 -3.23
C GLY A 20 -38.95 -11.96 -2.41
N GLU A 21 -39.82 -10.95 -2.30
CA GLU A 21 -39.58 -9.68 -1.58
C GLU A 21 -39.06 -9.87 -0.14
N THR A 22 -39.49 -10.93 0.55
CA THR A 22 -39.07 -11.24 1.92
C THR A 22 -37.61 -11.64 2.06
N GLY A 23 -36.93 -12.01 0.96
CA GLY A 23 -35.50 -12.36 0.97
C GLY A 23 -34.59 -11.28 0.42
N LEU A 24 -35.09 -10.07 0.16
CA LEU A 24 -34.28 -8.95 -0.32
C LEU A 24 -33.21 -8.50 0.69
N ASP A 25 -33.34 -8.90 1.96
CA ASP A 25 -32.38 -8.59 3.03
C ASP A 25 -31.20 -9.56 3.10
N ARG A 26 -31.22 -10.65 2.32
CA ARG A 26 -30.12 -11.62 2.21
C ARG A 26 -28.86 -10.92 1.73
N GLU A 27 -27.74 -11.30 2.34
CA GLU A 27 -26.44 -10.74 1.98
C GLU A 27 -25.89 -11.43 0.72
N MET A 28 -25.56 -10.61 -0.28
CA MET A 28 -24.82 -11.04 -1.45
C MET A 28 -23.33 -11.05 -1.13
N ILE A 29 -22.73 -12.24 -1.23
CA ILE A 29 -21.32 -12.51 -0.93
C ILE A 29 -20.51 -12.67 -2.21
N ARG A 30 -21.10 -13.30 -3.24
CA ARG A 30 -20.41 -13.64 -4.48
C ARG A 30 -21.35 -13.58 -5.68
N ILE A 31 -20.86 -13.07 -6.81
CA ILE A 31 -21.59 -13.03 -8.08
C ILE A 31 -21.15 -14.20 -8.96
N VAL A 32 -22.08 -15.05 -9.35
CA VAL A 32 -21.81 -16.23 -10.20
C VAL A 32 -22.66 -16.17 -11.47
N MET A 33 -22.07 -16.59 -12.59
CA MET A 33 -22.72 -16.60 -13.90
C MET A 33 -22.34 -17.88 -14.64
N PRO A 34 -23.29 -18.63 -15.21
CA PRO A 34 -23.00 -19.84 -15.97
C PRO A 34 -22.36 -19.49 -17.33
N GLU A 35 -21.23 -20.13 -17.65
CA GLU A 35 -20.48 -19.93 -18.90
C GLU A 35 -20.87 -20.93 -20.01
N GLU A 36 -21.36 -22.12 -19.61
CA GLU A 36 -21.74 -23.22 -20.52
C GLU A 36 -23.12 -23.79 -20.14
N PRO A 37 -23.85 -24.44 -21.08
CA PRO A 37 -25.13 -25.09 -20.79
C PRO A 37 -25.02 -26.35 -19.91
N ASP A 38 -23.81 -26.77 -19.51
CA ASP A 38 -23.61 -27.85 -18.54
C ASP A 38 -23.99 -27.38 -17.12
N ALA A 39 -25.29 -27.50 -16.85
CA ALA A 39 -25.90 -27.04 -15.63
C ALA A 39 -25.43 -27.83 -14.40
N GLU A 40 -25.03 -29.11 -14.53
CA GLU A 40 -24.71 -29.94 -13.36
C GLU A 40 -23.45 -29.49 -12.65
N LYS A 41 -22.38 -29.22 -13.41
CA LYS A 41 -21.11 -28.74 -12.86
C LYS A 41 -21.25 -27.34 -12.25
N PHE A 42 -22.04 -26.48 -12.89
CA PHE A 42 -22.35 -25.15 -12.37
C PHE A 42 -23.11 -25.23 -11.05
N PHE A 43 -24.17 -26.04 -10.99
CA PHE A 43 -24.98 -26.19 -9.78
C PHE A 43 -24.17 -26.73 -8.60
N ALA A 44 -23.27 -27.69 -8.84
CA ALA A 44 -22.43 -28.25 -7.78
C ALA A 44 -21.56 -27.20 -7.06
N GLY A 45 -21.20 -26.10 -7.73
CA GLY A 45 -20.38 -25.01 -7.18
C GLY A 45 -21.16 -23.87 -6.51
N ILE A 46 -22.50 -23.95 -6.47
CA ILE A 46 -23.34 -22.93 -5.84
C ILE A 46 -23.28 -23.02 -4.32
N GLU A 47 -23.08 -21.87 -3.68
CA GLU A 47 -22.96 -21.72 -2.24
C GLU A 47 -23.99 -20.72 -1.67
N ALA A 48 -24.11 -20.70 -0.34
CA ALA A 48 -24.98 -19.75 0.34
C ALA A 48 -24.48 -18.31 0.13
N GLY A 49 -25.38 -17.37 -0.13
CA GLY A 49 -25.01 -15.97 -0.40
C GLY A 49 -24.56 -15.69 -1.84
N ASP A 50 -24.59 -16.68 -2.74
CA ASP A 50 -24.40 -16.46 -4.17
C ASP A 50 -25.56 -15.64 -4.76
N PHE A 51 -25.23 -14.68 -5.61
CA PHE A 51 -26.17 -13.99 -6.47
C PHE A 51 -25.93 -14.45 -7.91
N VAL A 52 -26.93 -15.12 -8.48
CA VAL A 52 -26.80 -15.82 -9.76
C VAL A 52 -27.31 -14.96 -10.90
N ILE A 53 -26.45 -14.62 -11.85
CA ILE A 53 -26.84 -13.91 -13.07
C ILE A 53 -27.05 -14.95 -14.18
N ILE A 54 -28.24 -15.00 -14.77
CA ILE A 54 -28.57 -15.93 -15.83
C ILE A 54 -28.73 -15.13 -17.13
N PRO A 55 -27.78 -15.27 -18.08
CA PRO A 55 -27.87 -14.59 -19.36
C PRO A 55 -28.93 -15.26 -20.25
N GLN A 56 -29.49 -14.50 -21.18
CA GLN A 56 -30.50 -14.99 -22.13
C GLN A 56 -30.05 -16.22 -22.92
N SER A 57 -28.77 -16.32 -23.27
CA SER A 57 -28.20 -17.46 -24.00
C SER A 57 -28.39 -18.79 -23.27
N VAL A 58 -28.37 -18.78 -21.93
CA VAL A 58 -28.55 -19.98 -21.11
C VAL A 58 -30.02 -20.37 -21.04
N LEU A 59 -30.94 -19.40 -20.94
CA LEU A 59 -32.38 -19.66 -20.93
C LEU A 59 -32.90 -20.16 -22.28
N LEU A 60 -32.29 -19.73 -23.38
CA LEU A 60 -32.60 -20.25 -24.72
C LEU A 60 -32.23 -21.73 -24.86
N CYS A 61 -31.13 -22.16 -24.25
CA CYS A 61 -30.69 -23.55 -24.24
C CYS A 61 -31.42 -24.42 -23.20
N SER A 62 -31.81 -23.82 -22.06
CA SER A 62 -32.46 -24.50 -20.94
C SER A 62 -33.52 -23.58 -20.29
N PRO A 63 -34.77 -23.58 -20.79
CA PRO A 63 -35.84 -22.74 -20.27
C PRO A 63 -36.18 -23.01 -18.79
N ASP A 64 -35.93 -24.23 -18.32
CA ASP A 64 -36.18 -24.65 -16.93
C ASP A 64 -34.98 -24.41 -15.99
N PHE A 65 -33.89 -23.78 -16.45
CA PHE A 65 -32.66 -23.61 -15.66
C PHE A 65 -32.90 -22.98 -14.29
N CYS A 66 -33.69 -21.91 -14.22
CA CYS A 66 -34.05 -21.25 -12.95
C CYS A 66 -34.77 -22.21 -12.00
N ARG A 67 -35.69 -23.04 -12.52
CA ARG A 67 -36.43 -24.01 -11.73
C ARG A 67 -35.51 -25.12 -11.23
N GLN A 68 -34.61 -25.62 -12.07
CA GLN A 68 -33.63 -26.65 -11.70
C GLN A 68 -32.71 -26.17 -10.59
N LEU A 69 -32.21 -24.93 -10.68
CA LEU A 69 -31.41 -24.28 -9.64
C LEU A 69 -32.16 -24.22 -8.31
N LEU A 70 -33.38 -23.68 -8.31
CA LEU A 70 -34.20 -23.51 -7.10
C LEU A 70 -34.67 -24.83 -6.49
N SER A 71 -34.81 -25.90 -7.29
CA SER A 71 -35.26 -27.21 -6.82
C SER A 71 -34.17 -27.99 -6.09
N ARG A 72 -32.90 -27.57 -6.21
CA ARG A 72 -31.76 -28.18 -5.51
C ARG A 72 -31.60 -27.61 -4.11
N ASP A 73 -31.01 -28.38 -3.20
CA ASP A 73 -30.76 -27.96 -1.81
C ASP A 73 -29.84 -26.72 -1.74
N GLN A 74 -28.85 -26.64 -2.62
CA GLN A 74 -27.94 -25.49 -2.74
C GLN A 74 -28.67 -24.20 -3.17
N GLY A 75 -29.75 -24.30 -3.95
CA GLY A 75 -30.54 -23.17 -4.43
C GLY A 75 -31.43 -22.51 -3.38
N ARG A 76 -31.53 -23.08 -2.16
CA ARG A 76 -32.40 -22.57 -1.10
C ARG A 76 -31.83 -21.35 -0.36
N ASN A 77 -30.51 -21.20 -0.35
CA ASN A 77 -29.81 -20.16 0.42
C ASN A 77 -29.05 -19.14 -0.45
N ILE A 78 -29.33 -19.09 -1.74
CA ILE A 78 -28.78 -18.05 -2.61
C ILE A 78 -29.39 -16.69 -2.27
N ALA A 79 -28.61 -15.63 -2.47
CA ALA A 79 -29.01 -14.26 -2.18
C ALA A 79 -30.04 -13.73 -3.19
N GLY A 80 -30.02 -14.22 -4.42
CA GLY A 80 -31.01 -13.88 -5.45
C GLY A 80 -30.61 -14.36 -6.84
N ILE A 81 -31.53 -14.21 -7.78
CA ILE A 81 -31.32 -14.53 -9.19
C ILE A 81 -31.62 -13.28 -10.03
N LEU A 82 -30.74 -12.91 -10.94
CA LEU A 82 -30.99 -11.89 -11.97
C LEU A 82 -31.09 -12.54 -13.34
N VAL A 83 -32.23 -12.39 -13.99
CA VAL A 83 -32.44 -12.80 -15.38
C VAL A 83 -32.24 -11.61 -16.31
N HIS A 84 -31.16 -11.65 -17.10
CA HIS A 84 -30.85 -10.65 -18.11
C HIS A 84 -31.37 -11.12 -19.47
N HIS A 85 -32.25 -10.32 -20.08
CA HIS A 85 -32.89 -10.66 -21.35
C HIS A 85 -32.99 -9.45 -22.28
N ARG A 86 -32.78 -9.68 -23.58
CA ARG A 86 -32.92 -8.62 -24.59
C ARG A 86 -34.34 -8.46 -25.12
N VAL A 87 -35.15 -9.52 -25.11
CA VAL A 87 -36.53 -9.51 -25.66
C VAL A 87 -37.56 -9.75 -24.57
N ARG A 88 -38.63 -8.95 -24.54
CA ARG A 88 -39.78 -9.08 -23.61
C ARG A 88 -40.64 -10.32 -23.91
N GLU A 89 -40.08 -11.51 -23.75
CA GLU A 89 -40.83 -12.76 -23.64
C GLU A 89 -40.90 -13.19 -22.17
N LYS A 90 -41.94 -13.93 -21.77
CA LYS A 90 -42.02 -14.47 -20.41
C LYS A 90 -41.07 -15.66 -20.27
N TRP A 91 -39.81 -15.39 -19.98
CA TRP A 91 -38.76 -16.40 -19.79
C TRP A 91 -38.90 -17.23 -18.51
N ILE A 92 -39.70 -16.75 -17.55
CA ILE A 92 -39.91 -17.43 -16.27
C ILE A 92 -41.39 -17.78 -16.13
N GLY A 93 -41.69 -19.07 -16.04
CA GLY A 93 -43.05 -19.57 -15.83
C GLY A 93 -43.56 -19.32 -14.40
N GLU A 94 -44.89 -19.30 -14.24
CA GLU A 94 -45.56 -19.13 -12.94
C GLU A 94 -45.13 -20.17 -11.89
N GLU A 95 -44.85 -21.41 -12.32
CA GLU A 95 -44.38 -22.47 -11.42
C GLU A 95 -43.02 -22.12 -10.77
N THR A 96 -42.10 -21.52 -11.53
CA THR A 96 -40.79 -21.09 -11.04
C THR A 96 -40.93 -19.90 -10.09
N LEU A 97 -41.81 -18.93 -10.41
CA LEU A 97 -42.09 -17.79 -9.54
C LEU A 97 -42.73 -18.23 -8.22
N ALA A 98 -43.63 -19.21 -8.26
CA ALA A 98 -44.26 -19.79 -7.07
C ALA A 98 -43.24 -20.52 -6.19
N LEU A 99 -42.33 -21.30 -6.80
CA LEU A 99 -41.24 -21.98 -6.08
C LEU A 99 -40.32 -20.95 -5.41
N ALA A 100 -39.85 -19.94 -6.14
CA ALA A 100 -39.01 -18.88 -5.58
C ALA A 100 -39.70 -18.13 -4.42
N ARG A 101 -41.01 -17.88 -4.52
CA ARG A 101 -41.81 -17.29 -3.43
C ARG A 101 -41.83 -18.18 -2.19
N SER A 102 -42.02 -19.49 -2.37
CA SER A 102 -42.00 -20.44 -1.25
C SER A 102 -40.64 -20.52 -0.56
N LEU A 103 -39.55 -20.35 -1.31
CA LEU A 103 -38.17 -20.33 -0.82
C LEU A 103 -37.71 -18.94 -0.35
N GLN A 104 -38.55 -17.92 -0.49
CA GLN A 104 -38.20 -16.53 -0.22
C GLN A 104 -36.96 -16.06 -0.98
N THR A 105 -36.70 -16.59 -2.17
CA THR A 105 -35.54 -16.21 -2.99
C THR A 105 -35.95 -15.11 -3.97
N PRO A 106 -35.33 -13.93 -3.92
CA PRO A 106 -35.61 -12.86 -4.86
C PRO A 106 -35.27 -13.26 -6.31
N ILE A 107 -36.18 -12.97 -7.24
CA ILE A 107 -35.89 -13.06 -8.68
C ILE A 107 -36.05 -11.67 -9.28
N PHE A 108 -34.99 -11.21 -9.91
CA PHE A 108 -34.94 -9.95 -10.64
C PHE A 108 -34.96 -10.19 -12.14
N SER A 109 -35.56 -9.25 -12.84
CA SER A 109 -35.63 -9.22 -14.29
C SER A 109 -35.09 -7.89 -14.77
N MET A 110 -34.27 -7.92 -15.82
CA MET A 110 -33.70 -6.72 -16.41
C MET A 110 -33.68 -6.83 -17.93
N GLY A 111 -34.24 -5.80 -18.58
CA GLY A 111 -34.32 -5.68 -20.03
C GLY A 111 -33.12 -4.94 -20.65
N ASP A 112 -33.19 -4.75 -21.98
CA ASP A 112 -32.18 -4.26 -22.95
C ASP A 112 -31.42 -2.93 -22.67
N SER A 113 -31.49 -2.38 -21.46
CA SER A 113 -30.91 -1.06 -21.14
C SER A 113 -29.44 -1.06 -20.72
N ALA A 114 -28.83 -2.21 -20.40
CA ALA A 114 -27.40 -2.27 -20.10
C ALA A 114 -26.75 -3.57 -20.60
N ASP A 115 -25.47 -3.47 -20.99
CA ASP A 115 -24.67 -4.62 -21.38
C ASP A 115 -24.52 -5.59 -20.19
N ILE A 116 -24.60 -6.89 -20.45
CA ILE A 116 -24.40 -7.91 -19.41
C ILE A 116 -23.02 -7.76 -18.76
N ILE A 117 -22.02 -7.31 -19.54
CA ILE A 117 -20.67 -7.02 -19.04
C ILE A 117 -20.73 -5.91 -17.99
N ASP A 118 -21.46 -4.83 -18.26
CA ASP A 118 -21.62 -3.70 -17.33
C ASP A 118 -22.39 -4.11 -16.08
N VAL A 119 -23.43 -4.93 -16.23
CA VAL A 119 -24.23 -5.45 -15.11
C VAL A 119 -23.39 -6.34 -14.20
N VAL A 120 -22.67 -7.31 -14.79
CA VAL A 120 -21.77 -8.20 -14.03
C VAL A 120 -20.68 -7.38 -13.36
N TYR A 121 -20.13 -6.38 -14.03
CA TYR A 121 -19.11 -5.50 -13.50
C TYR A 121 -19.63 -4.68 -12.31
N GLU A 122 -20.76 -3.99 -12.43
CA GLU A 122 -21.38 -3.19 -11.36
C GLU A 122 -21.81 -4.06 -10.17
N LEU A 123 -22.42 -5.22 -10.39
CA LEU A 123 -22.79 -6.13 -9.31
C LEU A 123 -21.56 -6.69 -8.60
N ARG A 124 -20.53 -7.11 -9.35
CA ARG A 124 -19.27 -7.56 -8.76
C ARG A 124 -18.66 -6.44 -7.95
N GLN A 125 -18.60 -5.22 -8.47
CA GLN A 125 -18.11 -4.04 -7.77
C GLN A 125 -18.91 -3.75 -6.50
N ALA A 126 -20.23 -3.85 -6.53
CA ALA A 126 -21.06 -3.51 -5.39
C ALA A 126 -20.99 -4.58 -4.29
N VAL A 127 -20.98 -5.87 -4.63
CA VAL A 127 -20.74 -6.95 -3.65
C VAL A 127 -19.34 -6.81 -3.02
N ASN A 128 -18.36 -6.47 -3.85
CA ASN A 128 -17.01 -6.15 -3.46
C ASN A 128 -16.96 -4.94 -2.51
N LEU A 129 -17.60 -3.80 -2.84
CA LEU A 129 -17.61 -2.58 -2.01
C LEU A 129 -18.03 -2.84 -0.57
N TYR A 130 -19.02 -3.72 -0.38
CA TYR A 130 -19.55 -4.07 0.94
C TYR A 130 -18.64 -5.07 1.70
N SER A 131 -17.66 -5.68 1.03
CA SER A 131 -16.72 -6.66 1.59
C SER A 131 -15.39 -6.05 2.09
N GLY A 132 -15.19 -4.72 1.94
CA GLY A 132 -14.06 -3.99 2.56
C GLY A 132 -12.67 -4.18 1.92
N ALA A 133 -12.53 -4.89 0.80
CA ALA A 133 -11.23 -5.34 0.26
C ALA A 133 -10.55 -4.38 -0.77
N HIS A 134 -11.01 -3.14 -0.94
CA HIS A 134 -10.96 -2.51 -2.28
C HIS A 134 -9.82 -1.55 -2.66
N THR A 135 -9.04 -0.99 -1.73
CA THR A 135 -7.78 -0.30 -2.11
C THR A 135 -6.60 -1.26 -2.24
N PHE A 136 -6.65 -2.38 -1.51
CA PHE A 136 -5.65 -3.44 -1.51
C PHE A 136 -5.45 -4.01 -2.91
N ASP A 137 -6.52 -4.50 -3.55
CA ASP A 137 -6.47 -5.07 -4.90
C ASP A 137 -5.92 -4.10 -5.97
N LEU A 138 -6.27 -2.81 -5.90
CA LEU A 138 -5.79 -1.84 -6.88
C LEU A 138 -4.28 -1.61 -6.72
N LEU A 139 -3.83 -1.39 -5.49
CA LEU A 139 -2.40 -1.21 -5.20
C LEU A 139 -1.59 -2.48 -5.42
N ASP A 140 -2.15 -3.66 -5.14
CA ASP A 140 -1.51 -4.95 -5.42
C ASP A 140 -1.31 -5.15 -6.93
N ASN A 141 -2.33 -4.84 -7.74
CA ASN A 141 -2.19 -4.88 -9.21
C ASN A 141 -1.12 -3.90 -9.70
N LEU A 142 -1.05 -2.72 -9.09
CA LEU A 142 -0.03 -1.71 -9.38
C LEU A 142 1.37 -2.11 -8.86
N MET A 143 1.46 -2.82 -7.73
CA MET A 143 2.71 -3.29 -7.11
C MET A 143 3.35 -4.45 -7.87
N TYR A 144 2.53 -5.40 -8.33
CA TYR A 144 2.99 -6.64 -8.93
C TYR A 144 2.93 -6.61 -10.47
N GLY A 145 2.54 -5.48 -11.08
CA GLY A 145 2.57 -5.27 -12.52
C GLY A 145 1.68 -6.24 -13.31
N VAL A 146 0.66 -6.81 -12.67
CA VAL A 146 -0.10 -7.96 -13.21
C VAL A 146 -1.02 -7.55 -14.36
N SER A 147 -1.27 -6.25 -14.57
CA SER A 147 -2.13 -5.76 -15.65
C SER A 147 -1.37 -4.90 -16.66
N HIS A 148 -1.25 -5.38 -17.90
CA HIS A 148 -0.77 -4.60 -19.05
C HIS A 148 -1.77 -3.54 -19.53
N ASN A 149 -2.85 -3.28 -18.77
CA ASN A 149 -3.95 -2.41 -19.18
C ASN A 149 -4.07 -1.20 -18.23
N HIS A 150 -3.29 -0.16 -18.50
CA HIS A 150 -3.32 1.11 -17.76
C HIS A 150 -4.71 1.77 -17.76
N GLU A 151 -5.51 1.62 -18.83
CA GLU A 151 -6.86 2.22 -18.89
C GLU A 151 -7.80 1.64 -17.83
N MET A 152 -7.69 0.34 -17.56
CA MET A 152 -8.46 -0.32 -16.51
C MET A 152 -8.06 0.21 -15.12
N LEU A 153 -6.77 0.37 -14.84
CA LEU A 153 -6.27 0.89 -13.57
C LEU A 153 -6.66 2.35 -13.35
N ILE A 154 -6.55 3.20 -14.38
CA ILE A 154 -6.98 4.60 -14.35
C ILE A 154 -8.48 4.70 -14.08
N SER A 155 -9.29 3.90 -14.77
CA SER A 155 -10.75 3.88 -14.56
C SER A 155 -11.11 3.45 -13.13
N ARG A 156 -10.42 2.43 -12.58
CA ARG A 156 -10.58 2.01 -11.19
C ARG A 156 -10.16 3.08 -10.18
N ALA A 157 -9.08 3.82 -10.42
CA ALA A 157 -8.67 4.89 -9.51
C ALA A 157 -9.61 6.08 -9.52
N LYS A 158 -10.15 6.46 -10.69
CA LYS A 158 -11.17 7.51 -10.81
C LYS A 158 -12.40 7.20 -9.96
N PHE A 159 -12.81 5.93 -9.88
CA PHE A 159 -13.88 5.49 -8.99
C PHE A 159 -13.58 5.80 -7.51
N TYR A 160 -12.33 5.61 -7.07
CA TYR A 160 -11.88 6.01 -5.72
C TYR A 160 -11.60 7.51 -5.58
N LYS A 161 -12.01 8.32 -6.56
CA LYS A 161 -11.73 9.76 -6.64
C LYS A 161 -10.24 10.06 -6.53
N TYR A 162 -9.43 9.12 -7.02
CA TYR A 162 -7.98 9.22 -7.08
C TYR A 162 -7.57 9.37 -8.54
N ASP A 163 -6.95 10.48 -8.88
CA ASP A 163 -6.44 10.68 -10.24
C ASP A 163 -5.04 10.09 -10.33
N LEU A 164 -4.87 9.03 -11.13
CA LEU A 164 -3.60 8.35 -11.42
C LEU A 164 -2.78 9.02 -12.54
N LEU A 165 -3.29 10.08 -13.15
CA LEU A 165 -2.61 10.79 -14.26
C LEU A 165 -1.78 12.00 -13.81
N GLN A 166 -1.96 12.47 -12.58
CA GLN A 166 -1.08 13.49 -11.99
C GLN A 166 0.26 12.86 -11.54
N PRO A 167 1.26 13.64 -11.14
CA PRO A 167 2.47 13.08 -10.53
C PRO A 167 2.22 12.54 -9.12
N HIS A 168 2.79 11.38 -8.79
CA HIS A 168 2.65 10.74 -7.47
C HIS A 168 3.95 10.14 -6.96
N TYR A 169 4.02 9.96 -5.65
CA TYR A 169 5.06 9.17 -4.99
C TYR A 169 4.45 8.12 -4.08
N ALA A 170 5.14 7.00 -3.91
CA ALA A 170 4.80 5.99 -2.92
C ALA A 170 5.33 6.38 -1.54
N PHE A 171 4.54 6.14 -0.51
CA PHE A 171 4.96 6.20 0.88
C PHE A 171 4.77 4.84 1.54
N VAL A 172 5.84 4.34 2.15
CA VAL A 172 5.84 3.08 2.91
C VAL A 172 6.06 3.41 4.37
N LEU A 173 5.15 2.96 5.22
CA LEU A 173 5.25 3.10 6.67
C LEU A 173 5.42 1.71 7.29
N LYS A 174 6.50 1.53 8.04
CA LYS A 174 6.69 0.37 8.93
C LYS A 174 6.44 0.79 10.37
N LEU A 175 5.70 -0.02 11.11
CA LEU A 175 5.36 0.13 12.51
C LEU A 175 5.98 -1.03 13.31
N GLU A 176 6.85 -0.72 14.26
CA GLU A 176 7.52 -1.72 15.11
C GLU A 176 6.64 -2.09 16.31
N MET A 177 5.86 -3.16 16.16
CA MET A 177 5.05 -3.68 17.25
C MET A 177 5.89 -4.52 18.22
N ASN A 178 6.21 -3.95 19.38
CA ASN A 178 6.84 -4.68 20.47
C ASN A 178 5.88 -5.69 21.13
N TYR A 179 6.43 -6.60 21.94
CA TYR A 179 5.66 -7.67 22.59
C TYR A 179 4.51 -7.15 23.48
N SER A 180 4.72 -6.01 24.15
CA SER A 180 3.71 -5.38 25.00
C SER A 180 2.51 -4.84 24.20
N LEU A 181 2.76 -4.29 23.01
CA LEU A 181 1.71 -3.82 22.11
C LEU A 181 0.92 -4.99 21.51
N LYS A 182 1.60 -6.06 21.09
CA LYS A 182 0.97 -7.28 20.57
C LYS A 182 0.04 -7.97 21.59
N LYS A 183 0.19 -7.70 22.89
CA LYS A 183 -0.74 -8.16 23.93
C LYS A 183 -1.99 -7.30 24.08
N LYS A 184 -1.93 -6.04 23.67
CA LYS A 184 -3.01 -5.04 23.86
C LYS A 184 -3.84 -4.83 22.62
N TYR A 185 -3.20 -4.88 21.45
CA TYR A 185 -3.80 -4.57 20.17
C TYR A 185 -3.40 -5.60 19.12
N THR A 186 -4.32 -5.88 18.20
CA THR A 186 -4.00 -6.65 17.00
C THR A 186 -3.31 -5.77 15.96
N ALA A 187 -2.58 -6.39 15.03
CA ALA A 187 -1.98 -5.66 13.91
C ALA A 187 -3.04 -4.96 13.05
N GLU A 188 -4.17 -5.63 12.83
CA GLU A 188 -5.31 -5.12 12.05
C GLU A 188 -5.94 -3.88 12.69
N GLU A 189 -6.05 -3.82 14.02
CA GLU A 189 -6.58 -2.64 14.72
C GLU A 189 -5.70 -1.41 14.50
N ILE A 190 -4.39 -1.56 14.62
CA ILE A 190 -3.41 -0.47 14.42
C ILE A 190 -3.40 -0.02 12.96
N ILE A 191 -3.43 -0.97 12.01
CA ILE A 191 -3.49 -0.69 10.58
C ILE A 191 -4.77 0.09 10.26
N ARG A 192 -5.94 -0.39 10.72
CA ARG A 192 -7.24 0.26 10.49
C ARG A 192 -7.30 1.67 11.08
N PHE A 193 -6.74 1.87 12.28
CA PHE A 193 -6.60 3.20 12.85
C PHE A 193 -5.71 4.10 11.99
N SER A 194 -4.57 3.57 11.54
CA SER A 194 -3.63 4.30 10.69
C SER A 194 -4.31 4.73 9.39
N GLU A 195 -4.97 3.81 8.68
CA GLU A 195 -5.74 4.14 7.47
C GLU A 195 -6.78 5.24 7.70
N ASN A 196 -7.50 5.19 8.82
CA ASN A 196 -8.49 6.22 9.16
C ASN A 196 -7.86 7.59 9.39
N GLU A 197 -6.72 7.66 10.09
CA GLU A 197 -5.99 8.92 10.29
C GLU A 197 -5.48 9.49 8.96
N PHE A 198 -4.94 8.65 8.09
CA PHE A 198 -4.54 9.08 6.76
C PHE A 198 -5.73 9.58 5.93
N LYS A 199 -6.84 8.84 5.86
CA LYS A 199 -8.04 9.26 5.11
C LYS A 199 -8.61 10.58 5.64
N LYS A 200 -8.62 10.76 6.96
CA LYS A 200 -9.15 11.96 7.62
C LYS A 200 -8.31 13.20 7.33
N HIS A 201 -6.99 13.06 7.26
CA HIS A 201 -6.07 14.20 7.18
C HIS A 201 -5.50 14.45 5.77
N LEU A 202 -5.47 13.42 4.92
CA LEU A 202 -4.96 13.49 3.55
C LEU A 202 -6.07 13.29 2.50
N GLY A 203 -7.30 12.98 2.90
CA GLY A 203 -8.43 12.83 1.98
C GLY A 203 -8.47 11.45 1.32
N ASN A 204 -8.83 11.40 0.03
CA ASN A 204 -8.90 10.15 -0.70
C ASN A 204 -7.50 9.68 -1.08
N VAL A 205 -7.01 8.69 -0.36
CA VAL A 205 -5.68 8.10 -0.53
C VAL A 205 -5.82 6.58 -0.65
N LEU A 206 -5.03 6.00 -1.55
CA LEU A 206 -5.01 4.55 -1.76
C LEU A 206 -4.14 3.90 -0.69
N PHE A 207 -4.60 2.81 -0.05
CA PHE A 207 -3.85 2.05 0.96
C PHE A 207 -3.84 0.55 0.68
N THR A 208 -2.70 -0.07 0.91
CA THR A 208 -2.58 -1.53 1.03
C THR A 208 -1.84 -1.85 2.33
N PRO A 209 -2.44 -2.62 3.28
CA PRO A 209 -1.72 -3.13 4.43
C PRO A 209 -0.51 -3.97 4.03
N CYS A 210 0.56 -3.86 4.80
CA CYS A 210 1.69 -4.78 4.76
C CYS A 210 1.90 -5.40 6.15
N SER A 211 2.68 -6.49 6.22
CA SER A 211 2.78 -7.35 7.42
C SER A 211 3.06 -6.62 8.74
N ASN A 212 3.70 -5.44 8.72
CA ASN A 212 3.88 -4.58 9.90
C ASN A 212 3.69 -3.09 9.56
N GLY A 213 2.72 -2.73 8.73
CA GLY A 213 2.54 -1.34 8.34
C GLY A 213 1.57 -1.12 7.18
N LEU A 214 1.82 -0.06 6.41
CA LEU A 214 1.00 0.29 5.24
C LEU A 214 1.84 0.85 4.10
N ILE A 215 1.32 0.72 2.89
CA ILE A 215 1.83 1.37 1.68
C ILE A 215 0.71 2.24 1.13
N THR A 216 1.06 3.45 0.69
CA THR A 216 0.11 4.39 0.09
C THR A 216 0.72 5.12 -1.10
N LEU A 217 -0.14 5.55 -2.01
CA LEU A 217 0.22 6.40 -3.14
C LEU A 217 -0.35 7.80 -2.89
N LEU A 218 0.49 8.81 -3.02
CA LEU A 218 0.15 10.20 -2.73
C LEU A 218 0.50 11.10 -3.93
N PRO A 219 -0.39 12.02 -4.31
CA PRO A 219 -0.06 13.07 -5.26
C PRO A 219 1.13 13.91 -4.76
N GLU A 220 1.96 14.40 -5.67
CA GLU A 220 3.11 15.27 -5.35
C GLU A 220 2.71 16.54 -4.57
N THR A 221 1.45 16.97 -4.71
CA THR A 221 0.88 18.10 -3.95
C THR A 221 0.84 17.87 -2.43
N PHE A 222 0.97 16.63 -1.96
CA PHE A 222 1.10 16.34 -0.53
C PHE A 222 2.54 16.51 -0.06
N SER A 223 2.73 17.47 0.85
CA SER A 223 4.04 17.72 1.42
C SER A 223 4.43 16.64 2.45
N PRO A 224 5.73 16.26 2.53
CA PRO A 224 6.21 15.31 3.53
C PRO A 224 5.89 15.69 4.98
N GLN A 225 5.78 16.98 5.29
CA GLN A 225 5.44 17.46 6.64
C GLN A 225 4.05 17.00 7.07
N ARG A 226 3.06 16.98 6.15
CA ARG A 226 1.71 16.49 6.46
C ARG A 226 1.72 15.00 6.77
N LEU A 227 2.55 14.21 6.08
CA LEU A 227 2.70 12.78 6.38
C LEU A 227 3.26 12.59 7.78
N GLU A 228 4.29 13.37 8.13
CA GLU A 228 4.88 13.31 9.46
C GLU A 228 3.86 13.66 10.55
N GLU A 229 3.03 14.69 10.36
CA GLU A 229 1.94 15.03 11.28
C GLU A 229 0.95 13.87 11.50
N VAL A 230 0.56 13.17 10.42
CA VAL A 230 -0.34 12.01 10.50
C VAL A 230 0.32 10.85 11.24
N VAL A 231 1.58 10.53 10.91
CA VAL A 231 2.32 9.44 11.54
C VAL A 231 2.59 9.72 13.03
N GLN A 232 2.82 10.99 13.42
CA GLN A 232 2.96 11.37 14.82
C GLN A 232 1.68 11.11 15.63
N ARG A 233 0.49 11.18 15.03
CA ARG A 233 -0.78 10.83 15.70
C ARG A 233 -0.86 9.34 16.00
N ILE A 234 -0.48 8.50 15.04
CA ILE A 234 -0.40 7.04 15.21
C ILE A 234 0.60 6.69 16.31
N LYS A 235 1.78 7.33 16.28
CA LYS A 235 2.79 7.18 17.34
C LYS A 235 2.26 7.61 18.70
N LYS A 236 1.51 8.72 18.79
CA LYS A 236 0.98 9.21 20.07
C LYS A 236 -0.09 8.27 20.65
N GLU A 237 -0.94 7.70 19.80
CA GLU A 237 -1.98 6.77 20.22
C GLU A 237 -1.36 5.46 20.74
N TYR A 238 -0.50 4.84 19.94
CA TYR A 238 0.01 3.49 20.23
C TYR A 238 1.39 3.46 20.89
N HIS A 239 2.06 4.60 21.05
CA HIS A 239 3.44 4.68 21.56
C HIS A 239 4.38 3.74 20.78
N ILE A 240 4.18 3.69 19.46
CA ILE A 240 4.83 2.76 18.54
C ILE A 240 6.00 3.43 17.81
N ASN A 241 7.08 2.67 17.60
CA ASN A 241 8.16 3.12 16.75
C ASN A 241 7.80 2.94 15.28
N TYR A 242 8.30 3.82 14.42
CA TYR A 242 8.01 3.80 13.00
C TYR A 242 9.21 4.20 12.14
N TYR A 243 9.20 3.70 10.91
CA TYR A 243 10.08 4.19 9.84
C TYR A 243 9.26 4.44 8.59
N GLY A 244 9.42 5.63 8.00
CA GLY A 244 8.76 6.03 6.77
C GLY A 244 9.76 6.21 5.63
N GLY A 245 9.44 5.64 4.47
CA GLY A 245 10.17 5.86 3.23
C GLY A 245 9.28 6.51 2.19
N ILE A 246 9.74 7.58 1.57
CA ILE A 246 9.09 8.26 0.46
C ILE A 246 9.89 7.96 -0.81
N GLY A 247 9.26 7.34 -1.81
CA GLY A 247 9.85 7.07 -3.11
C GLY A 247 9.99 8.32 -3.97
N HIS A 248 10.60 8.19 -5.15
CA HIS A 248 10.63 9.27 -6.12
C HIS A 248 9.24 9.53 -6.71
N THR A 249 8.99 10.77 -7.11
CA THR A 249 7.77 11.16 -7.82
C THR A 249 7.86 10.70 -9.27
N TYR A 250 6.77 10.15 -9.80
CA TYR A 250 6.64 9.79 -11.21
C TYR A 250 5.35 10.33 -11.80
N ASP A 251 5.40 10.64 -13.10
CA ASP A 251 4.28 11.20 -13.87
C ASP A 251 3.42 10.12 -14.56
N ASN A 252 3.74 8.84 -14.35
CA ASN A 252 3.07 7.71 -14.99
C ASN A 252 3.02 6.47 -14.09
N LEU A 253 2.17 5.52 -14.49
CA LEU A 253 1.93 4.29 -13.73
C LEU A 253 3.12 3.33 -13.68
N ASP A 254 3.98 3.35 -14.70
CA ASP A 254 5.17 2.50 -14.75
C ASP A 254 6.15 2.85 -13.61
N GLY A 255 6.24 4.14 -13.26
CA GLY A 255 7.08 4.62 -12.18
C GLY A 255 6.58 4.27 -10.77
N PHE A 256 5.34 3.80 -10.62
CA PHE A 256 4.79 3.51 -9.30
C PHE A 256 5.48 2.32 -8.61
N ALA A 257 5.67 1.22 -9.33
CA ALA A 257 6.34 0.03 -8.78
C ALA A 257 7.77 0.37 -8.34
N GLU A 258 8.47 1.17 -9.14
CA GLU A 258 9.80 1.71 -8.83
C GLU A 258 9.77 2.61 -7.57
N SER A 259 8.81 3.54 -7.46
CA SER A 259 8.63 4.40 -6.30
C SER A 259 8.41 3.60 -5.01
N ILE A 260 7.60 2.53 -5.06
CA ILE A 260 7.38 1.64 -3.91
C ILE A 260 8.65 0.89 -3.54
N ASP A 261 9.36 0.33 -4.52
CA ASP A 261 10.60 -0.39 -4.28
C ASP A 261 11.65 0.50 -3.61
N GLN A 262 11.77 1.75 -4.08
CA GLN A 262 12.60 2.78 -3.45
C GLN A 262 12.16 3.05 -2.01
N ALA A 263 10.87 3.30 -1.77
CA ALA A 263 10.33 3.54 -0.43
C ALA A 263 10.56 2.34 0.51
N LYS A 264 10.40 1.10 0.02
CA LYS A 264 10.68 -0.14 0.76
C LYS A 264 12.16 -0.26 1.12
N LYS A 265 13.07 0.01 0.17
CA LYS A 265 14.52 0.02 0.41
C LYS A 265 14.91 1.06 1.45
N ILE A 266 14.33 2.26 1.39
CA ILE A 266 14.53 3.31 2.41
C ILE A 266 14.10 2.80 3.78
N VAL A 267 12.88 2.27 3.91
CA VAL A 267 12.38 1.73 5.18
C VAL A 267 13.26 0.61 5.71
N LYS A 268 13.77 -0.27 4.83
CA LYS A 268 14.71 -1.33 5.22
C LYS A 268 15.98 -0.74 5.81
N ILE A 269 16.63 0.19 5.11
CA ILE A 269 17.84 0.86 5.57
C ILE A 269 17.56 1.58 6.89
N LEU A 270 16.47 2.34 7.00
CA LEU A 270 16.12 3.05 8.24
C LEU A 270 15.90 2.10 9.41
N ASN A 271 15.20 1.00 9.19
CA ASN A 271 14.93 0.00 10.21
C ASN A 271 16.21 -0.66 10.74
N GLU A 272 17.19 -0.90 9.86
CA GLU A 272 18.48 -1.48 10.22
C GLU A 272 19.45 -0.42 10.76
N THR A 273 19.31 0.84 10.36
CA THR A 273 20.31 1.89 10.64
C THR A 273 19.96 2.90 11.74
N TYR A 274 18.67 3.14 11.99
CA TYR A 274 18.24 4.23 12.85
C TYR A 274 17.95 3.82 14.29
N ASN A 275 18.13 2.54 14.68
CA ASN A 275 18.12 2.08 16.08
C ASN A 275 16.91 2.60 16.89
N GLY A 276 15.68 2.45 16.37
CA GLY A 276 14.46 2.92 17.03
C GLY A 276 14.20 4.44 16.96
N LYS A 277 15.06 5.20 16.27
CA LYS A 277 14.79 6.61 15.99
C LYS A 277 13.75 6.74 14.88
N ASN A 278 12.55 7.05 15.33
CA ASN A 278 11.42 7.42 14.48
C ASN A 278 11.80 8.49 13.46
N THR A 279 11.66 8.19 12.17
CA THR A 279 11.99 9.13 11.09
C THR A 279 11.23 8.79 9.82
N ILE A 280 11.02 9.82 8.99
CA ILE A 280 10.59 9.68 7.60
C ILE A 280 11.72 10.24 6.73
N LYS A 281 12.10 9.53 5.67
CA LYS A 281 13.10 10.00 4.70
C LYS A 281 12.61 9.79 3.27
N ASP A 282 12.95 10.73 2.41
CA ASP A 282 12.69 10.65 0.98
C ASP A 282 13.86 10.05 0.20
N PHE A 283 13.55 9.67 -1.03
CA PHE A 283 14.48 9.08 -1.98
C PHE A 283 15.68 9.98 -2.28
N GLN A 284 15.51 11.30 -2.41
CA GLN A 284 16.62 12.20 -2.74
C GLN A 284 17.66 12.21 -1.61
N TYR A 285 17.20 12.24 -0.36
CA TYR A 285 18.08 12.16 0.81
C TYR A 285 18.76 10.78 0.93
N MET A 286 18.03 9.70 0.63
CA MET A 286 18.49 8.33 0.85
C MET A 286 19.20 7.70 -0.35
N PHE A 287 19.23 8.36 -1.51
CA PHE A 287 19.78 7.78 -2.75
C PHE A 287 21.21 7.27 -2.59
N ILE A 288 22.09 8.08 -1.99
CA ILE A 288 23.49 7.70 -1.74
C ILE A 288 23.56 6.51 -0.77
N TYR A 289 22.78 6.54 0.32
CA TYR A 289 22.71 5.42 1.27
C TYR A 289 22.25 4.13 0.60
N MET A 290 21.27 4.19 -0.31
CA MET A 290 20.80 3.02 -1.07
C MET A 290 21.88 2.46 -2.00
N MET A 291 22.67 3.32 -2.66
CA MET A 291 23.79 2.89 -3.50
C MET A 291 24.89 2.20 -2.67
N ILE A 292 25.26 2.78 -1.53
CA ILE A 292 26.27 2.19 -0.64
C ILE A 292 25.77 0.86 -0.06
N TYR A 293 24.50 0.81 0.35
CA TYR A 293 23.90 -0.38 0.95
C TYR A 293 23.91 -1.60 0.01
N GLN A 294 23.83 -1.40 -1.31
CA GLN A 294 23.99 -2.49 -2.29
C GLN A 294 25.39 -3.14 -2.27
N MET A 295 26.40 -2.40 -1.80
CA MET A 295 27.79 -2.84 -1.72
C MET A 295 28.22 -3.16 -0.29
N ILE A 296 27.29 -3.19 0.67
CA ILE A 296 27.64 -3.22 2.10
C ILE A 296 28.44 -4.46 2.53
N SER A 297 28.28 -5.57 1.79
CA SER A 297 29.00 -6.82 1.98
C SER A 297 30.26 -6.97 1.12
N ASP A 298 30.62 -5.97 0.31
CA ASP A 298 31.85 -6.00 -0.49
C ASP A 298 33.07 -5.67 0.41
N PRO A 299 34.05 -6.58 0.54
CA PRO A 299 35.26 -6.33 1.32
C PRO A 299 36.05 -5.08 0.90
N LYS A 300 35.91 -4.64 -0.36
CA LYS A 300 36.53 -3.40 -0.84
C LYS A 300 35.97 -2.16 -0.15
N LEU A 301 34.68 -2.19 0.20
CA LEU A 301 34.05 -1.09 0.94
C LEU A 301 34.67 -0.98 2.34
N GLU A 302 34.86 -2.11 3.01
CA GLU A 302 35.55 -2.20 4.31
C GLU A 302 36.99 -1.70 4.23
N GLN A 303 37.73 -2.13 3.21
CA GLN A 303 39.09 -1.65 2.97
C GLN A 303 39.13 -0.12 2.76
N TYR A 304 38.21 0.41 1.96
CA TYR A 304 38.12 1.84 1.68
C TYR A 304 37.80 2.67 2.93
N TYR A 305 36.82 2.23 3.72
CA TYR A 305 36.49 2.85 5.00
C TYR A 305 37.69 2.83 5.96
N ASN A 306 38.36 1.67 6.06
CA ASN A 306 39.51 1.51 6.95
C ASN A 306 40.67 2.42 6.57
N TYR A 307 40.93 2.57 5.27
CA TYR A 307 41.92 3.51 4.77
C TYR A 307 41.59 4.96 5.11
N THR A 308 40.29 5.31 5.14
CA THR A 308 39.84 6.71 5.23
C THR A 308 39.60 7.19 6.67
N LEU A 309 38.97 6.38 7.53
CA LEU A 309 38.50 6.82 8.85
C LEU A 309 39.06 6.02 10.03
N SER A 310 39.57 4.80 9.85
CA SER A 310 39.91 3.96 11.00
C SER A 310 41.02 4.54 11.90
N THR A 311 42.01 5.22 11.33
CA THR A 311 43.02 5.94 12.13
C THR A 311 42.39 7.03 13.01
N LEU A 312 41.44 7.79 12.46
CA LEU A 312 40.73 8.84 13.20
C LEU A 312 39.86 8.25 14.31
N ILE A 313 39.10 7.18 14.00
CA ILE A 313 38.21 6.52 14.96
C ILE A 313 38.99 5.86 16.09
N ASN A 314 40.09 5.18 15.78
CA ASN A 314 40.96 4.56 16.79
C ASN A 314 41.61 5.61 17.69
N TYR A 315 42.05 6.74 17.12
CA TYR A 315 42.57 7.86 17.90
C TYR A 315 41.49 8.43 18.84
N ASP A 316 40.27 8.61 18.35
CA ASP A 316 39.14 9.07 19.16
C ASP A 316 38.81 8.14 20.31
N LYS A 317 38.82 6.81 20.08
CA LYS A 317 38.62 5.81 21.14
C LYS A 317 39.72 5.86 22.20
N ALA A 318 40.98 6.02 21.79
CA ALA A 318 42.12 6.04 22.70
C ALA A 318 42.25 7.34 23.51
N ASN A 319 41.82 8.48 22.96
CA ASN A 319 42.05 9.80 23.55
C ASN A 319 40.77 10.53 23.98
N ASN A 320 39.59 9.94 23.74
CA ASN A 320 38.28 10.56 23.94
C ASN A 320 38.16 11.96 23.30
N SER A 321 38.76 12.14 22.12
CA SER A 321 39.00 13.46 21.52
C SER A 321 37.82 14.07 20.74
N GLN A 322 36.80 13.25 20.41
CA GLN A 322 35.58 13.67 19.69
C GLN A 322 35.86 14.31 18.31
N LEU A 323 36.96 13.93 17.65
CA LEU A 323 37.37 14.43 16.35
C LEU A 323 36.44 13.95 15.23
N PHE A 324 35.99 12.70 15.26
CA PHE A 324 35.03 12.16 14.29
C PHE A 324 33.72 12.96 14.32
N LYS A 325 33.19 13.24 15.52
CA LYS A 325 32.02 14.10 15.70
C LYS A 325 32.28 15.52 15.18
N THR A 326 33.48 16.05 15.43
CA THR A 326 33.88 17.39 14.96
C THR A 326 33.92 17.45 13.43
N LEU A 327 34.53 16.45 12.78
CA LEU A 327 34.60 16.34 11.33
C LEU A 327 33.20 16.26 10.72
N ARG A 328 32.31 15.43 11.29
CA ARG A 328 30.94 15.26 10.81
C ARG A 328 30.17 16.57 10.83
N VAL A 329 30.13 17.25 11.98
CA VAL A 329 29.44 18.54 12.11
C VAL A 329 30.07 19.58 11.17
N TYR A 330 31.39 19.60 11.03
CA TYR A 330 32.05 20.54 10.12
C TYR A 330 31.67 20.35 8.65
N LEU A 331 31.58 19.11 8.18
CA LEU A 331 31.18 18.80 6.80
C LEU A 331 29.68 19.04 6.58
N GLU A 332 28.82 18.67 7.54
CA GLU A 332 27.37 18.94 7.50
C GLU A 332 27.04 20.44 7.45
N GLU A 333 27.86 21.26 8.10
CA GLU A 333 27.75 22.73 8.09
C GLU A 333 28.44 23.40 6.89
N ASN A 334 28.72 22.63 5.81
CA ASN A 334 29.42 23.12 4.62
C ASN A 334 30.73 23.85 4.96
N GLN A 335 31.50 23.31 5.91
CA GLN A 335 32.78 23.85 6.36
C GLN A 335 32.68 25.21 7.08
N ASN A 336 31.49 25.59 7.56
CA ASN A 336 31.33 26.81 8.33
C ASN A 336 31.86 26.63 9.75
N ALA A 337 33.08 27.13 9.98
CA ALA A 337 33.74 27.03 11.28
C ALA A 337 32.99 27.76 12.42
N VAL A 338 32.21 28.79 12.11
CA VAL A 338 31.44 29.53 13.13
C VAL A 338 30.30 28.68 13.64
N THR A 339 29.43 28.22 12.73
CA THR A 339 28.26 27.41 13.11
C THR A 339 28.68 26.06 13.69
N THR A 340 29.79 25.49 13.19
CA THR A 340 30.36 24.25 13.75
C THR A 340 30.84 24.42 15.18
N ALA A 341 31.56 25.50 15.48
CA ALA A 341 32.05 25.78 16.84
C ALA A 341 30.88 25.99 17.82
N GLU A 342 29.84 26.69 17.38
CA GLU A 342 28.60 26.89 18.13
C GLU A 342 27.86 25.56 18.39
N LYS A 343 27.63 24.74 17.36
CA LYS A 343 26.97 23.43 17.50
C LYS A 343 27.73 22.44 18.38
N LEU A 344 29.05 22.54 18.40
CA LEU A 344 29.92 21.70 19.23
C LEU A 344 30.15 22.28 20.64
N PHE A 345 29.67 23.51 20.92
CA PHE A 345 29.93 24.24 22.16
C PHE A 345 31.43 24.37 22.49
N ILE A 346 32.24 24.66 21.47
CA ILE A 346 33.69 24.84 21.61
C ILE A 346 34.17 26.20 21.08
N HIS A 347 35.32 26.65 21.54
CA HIS A 347 35.96 27.85 21.00
C HIS A 347 36.52 27.61 19.59
N ARG A 348 36.54 28.65 18.74
CA ARG A 348 37.06 28.57 17.35
C ARG A 348 38.50 28.05 17.27
N ASN A 349 39.36 28.42 18.22
CA ASN A 349 40.74 27.92 18.29
C ASN A 349 40.80 26.41 18.53
N THR A 350 39.92 25.90 19.42
CA THR A 350 39.80 24.46 19.67
C THR A 350 39.32 23.75 18.42
N LEU A 351 38.32 24.29 17.71
CA LEU A 351 37.87 23.74 16.43
C LEU A 351 39.03 23.69 15.42
N ARG A 352 39.77 24.79 15.24
CA ARG A 352 40.93 24.85 14.34
C ARG A 352 41.95 23.75 14.65
N ASN A 353 42.31 23.59 15.92
CA ASN A 353 43.26 22.55 16.34
C ASN A 353 42.74 21.14 16.05
N ARG A 354 41.43 20.90 16.26
CA ARG A 354 40.81 19.61 15.93
C ARG A 354 40.82 19.35 14.43
N LEU A 355 40.50 20.34 13.60
CA LEU A 355 40.50 20.20 12.13
C LEU A 355 41.90 19.89 11.61
N VAL A 356 42.93 20.60 12.09
CA VAL A 356 44.34 20.28 11.76
C VAL A 356 44.66 18.83 12.16
N LYS A 357 44.24 18.41 13.36
CA LYS A 357 44.48 17.05 13.82
C LYS A 357 43.76 16.00 12.97
N ILE A 358 42.55 16.30 12.50
CA ILE A 358 41.80 15.44 11.59
C ILE A 358 42.55 15.28 10.26
N GLU A 359 43.03 16.37 9.66
CA GLU A 359 43.81 16.33 8.42
C GLU A 359 45.10 15.50 8.60
N GLU A 360 45.81 15.65 9.73
CA GLU A 360 46.98 14.84 10.05
C GLU A 360 46.68 13.33 10.14
N LEU A 361 45.60 12.97 10.85
CA LEU A 361 45.25 11.57 11.12
C LEU A 361 44.67 10.86 9.90
N THR A 362 43.89 11.57 9.10
CA THR A 362 43.26 11.04 7.87
C THR A 362 44.19 11.15 6.66
N ARG A 363 45.21 12.00 6.72
CA ARG A 363 46.07 12.39 5.58
C ARG A 363 45.28 12.98 4.41
N LYS A 364 44.13 13.59 4.71
CA LYS A 364 43.20 14.19 3.75
C LYS A 364 43.07 15.67 4.04
N SER A 365 43.08 16.50 3.00
CA SER A 365 42.85 17.93 3.19
C SER A 365 41.37 18.27 3.12
N LEU A 366 40.87 18.98 4.14
CA LEU A 366 39.52 19.52 4.14
C LEU A 366 39.34 20.64 3.10
N SER A 367 40.43 21.22 2.58
CA SER A 367 40.35 22.19 1.48
C SER A 367 40.17 21.53 0.10
N CYS A 368 40.51 20.26 -0.05
CA CYS A 368 40.41 19.48 -1.29
C CYS A 368 39.02 18.84 -1.43
N LEU A 369 38.39 18.94 -2.61
CA LEU A 369 37.03 18.43 -2.82
C LEU A 369 36.97 16.91 -2.76
N GLU A 370 37.93 16.25 -3.42
CA GLU A 370 38.06 14.81 -3.51
C GLU A 370 38.25 14.19 -2.13
N ASP A 371 39.10 14.81 -1.30
CA ASP A 371 39.33 14.39 0.07
C ASP A 371 38.09 14.57 0.96
N ARG A 372 37.36 15.67 0.81
CA ARG A 372 36.08 15.85 1.51
C ARG A 372 35.06 14.81 1.09
N PHE A 373 34.97 14.53 -0.21
CA PHE A 373 34.06 13.51 -0.73
C PHE A 373 34.41 12.15 -0.13
N ASP A 374 35.69 11.80 -0.07
CA ASP A 374 36.12 10.54 0.54
C ASP A 374 35.72 10.45 2.02
N LEU A 375 35.94 11.53 2.78
CA LEU A 375 35.55 11.59 4.19
C LEU A 375 34.02 11.49 4.36
N CYS A 376 33.23 12.19 3.54
CA CYS A 376 31.77 12.09 3.54
C CYS A 376 31.29 10.68 3.20
N LEU A 377 31.85 10.07 2.16
CA LEU A 377 31.48 8.71 1.74
C LEU A 377 31.80 7.70 2.86
N ALA A 378 32.99 7.78 3.45
CA ALA A 378 33.35 6.95 4.58
C ALA A 378 32.44 7.17 5.80
N MET A 379 31.92 8.39 6.02
CA MET A 379 30.91 8.65 7.07
C MET A 379 29.55 8.03 6.77
N TYR A 380 29.12 7.99 5.51
CA TYR A 380 27.88 7.31 5.14
C TYR A 380 28.01 5.79 5.30
N ILE A 381 29.17 5.24 4.98
CA ILE A 381 29.50 3.83 5.27
C ILE A 381 29.49 3.58 6.79
N ASP A 382 30.10 4.46 7.59
CA ASP A 382 30.08 4.38 9.06
C ASP A 382 28.65 4.31 9.61
N ASP A 383 27.76 5.16 9.09
CA ASP A 383 26.36 5.25 9.54
C ASP A 383 25.61 3.94 9.29
N ILE A 384 25.90 3.25 8.18
CA ILE A 384 25.29 1.97 7.87
C ILE A 384 25.84 0.88 8.82
N TRP A 385 27.16 0.74 8.96
CA TRP A 385 27.77 -0.34 9.77
C TRP A 385 27.66 -0.16 11.28
N ARG A 386 27.67 1.06 11.82
CA ARG A 386 27.48 1.30 13.27
C ARG A 386 26.12 0.83 13.79
N SER A 387 25.24 0.51 12.87
CA SER A 387 23.91 0.08 13.15
C SER A 387 23.77 -1.44 13.09
N ASP A 388 24.52 -2.10 12.20
CA ASP A 388 24.69 -3.56 12.14
C ASP A 388 25.45 -4.11 13.37
N SER A 389 26.47 -3.38 13.84
CA SER A 389 27.38 -3.82 14.91
C SER A 389 26.85 -3.70 16.35
N LYS A 390 25.54 -3.47 16.53
CA LYS A 390 24.89 -3.45 17.85
C LYS A 390 23.97 -4.65 18.11
N ASP A 391 23.90 -5.57 17.15
CA ASP A 391 23.14 -6.83 17.25
C ASP A 391 24.01 -8.05 17.66
N GLU A 392 25.27 -7.81 18.07
CA GLU A 392 26.15 -8.76 18.80
C GLU A 392 26.46 -8.26 20.22
#